data_AF-A0AAV4DV99-F1
#
_entry.id   AF-A0AAV4DV99-F1
#
_cell.length_a   1.000
_cell.length_b   1.000
_cell.length_c   1.000
_cell.angle_alpha   90.00
_cell.angle_beta   90.00
_cell.angle_gamma   90.00
#
_symmetry.space_group_name_H-M   'P 1'
#
loop_
_entity.id
_entity.type
_entity.pdbx_description
1 polymer ?
#
loop_
_entity_poly.entity_id
_entity_poly.type
_entity_poly.pdbx_seq_one_letter_code
_entity_poly.pdbx_strand_id
1 'polypeptide(L)'
;MKRCQLAATQNANESLHNAIWSKCSKEKFYTKRTVRFRATSAIAEFSAGPVWAHKKLMEAYGLATGADSTRLARQRQQKRLDDSQYAAKKKMVKRRQQRREARRKLLAELQEAKGGQAYGAGIT
;
A
#
# COMPACT_ATOMS: atom_id res chain seq x y z
N MET A 1 2.53 9.32 -16.67
CA MET A 1 2.02 9.51 -15.29
C MET A 1 0.49 9.43 -15.11
N LYS A 2 -0.35 9.45 -16.17
CA LYS A 2 -1.83 9.42 -16.02
C LYS A 2 -2.40 8.12 -15.41
N ARG A 3 -1.69 6.99 -15.48
CA ARG A 3 -2.17 5.67 -14.99
C ARG A 3 -2.20 5.52 -13.45
N CYS A 4 -1.38 6.30 -12.72
CA CYS A 4 -1.35 6.28 -11.24
C CYS A 4 -2.32 7.30 -10.62
N GLN A 5 -2.74 8.30 -11.40
CA GLN A 5 -3.82 9.19 -11.01
C GLN A 5 -5.12 8.41 -11.08
N LEU A 6 -5.89 8.36 -10.00
CA LEU A 6 -7.21 7.71 -10.07
C LEU A 6 -7.41 6.65 -8.98
N ALA A 7 -6.34 6.05 -8.46
CA ALA A 7 -6.42 4.69 -7.87
C ALA A 7 -7.18 3.70 -8.79
N ALA A 8 -7.19 3.95 -10.11
CA ALA A 8 -7.81 3.07 -11.11
C ALA A 8 -7.00 1.77 -11.21
N THR A 9 -5.68 1.88 -11.08
CA THR A 9 -4.77 0.79 -10.73
C THR A 9 -3.79 1.36 -9.71
N GLN A 10 -3.71 0.79 -8.50
CA GLN A 10 -2.53 1.04 -7.68
C GLN A 10 -1.32 0.60 -8.50
N ASN A 11 -0.30 1.46 -8.59
CA ASN A 11 0.98 1.02 -9.11
C ASN A 11 1.40 -0.21 -8.29
N ALA A 12 1.47 -1.38 -8.91
CA ALA A 12 1.77 -2.63 -8.21
C ALA A 12 3.10 -2.53 -7.43
N ASN A 13 4.02 -1.70 -7.93
CA ASN A 13 5.29 -1.43 -7.27
C ASN A 13 5.12 -0.62 -5.98
N GLU A 14 4.23 0.37 -5.94
CA GLU A 14 3.94 1.13 -4.71
C GLU A 14 3.28 0.24 -3.64
N SER A 15 2.35 -0.62 -4.06
CA SER A 15 1.72 -1.58 -3.14
C SER A 15 2.70 -2.63 -2.64
N LEU A 16 3.59 -3.13 -3.50
CA LEU A 16 4.64 -4.06 -3.12
C LEU A 16 5.64 -3.41 -2.15
N HIS A 17 6.08 -2.18 -2.42
CA HIS A 17 6.98 -1.45 -1.51
C HIS A 17 6.35 -1.23 -0.15
N ASN A 18 5.06 -0.89 -0.09
CA ASN A 18 4.32 -0.81 1.18
C ASN A 18 4.31 -2.15 1.93
N ALA A 19 4.11 -3.27 1.23
CA ALA A 19 4.18 -4.60 1.85
C ALA A 19 5.59 -4.89 2.41
N ILE A 20 6.65 -4.57 1.66
CA ILE A 20 8.03 -4.74 2.11
C ILE A 20 8.30 -3.89 3.35
N TRP A 21 7.94 -2.60 3.34
CA TRP A 21 8.15 -1.70 4.46
C TRP A 21 7.33 -2.05 5.70
N SER A 22 6.16 -2.67 5.53
CA SER A 22 5.37 -3.18 6.67
C SER A 22 6.10 -4.28 7.45
N LYS A 23 6.94 -5.07 6.77
CA LYS A 23 7.76 -6.13 7.40
C LYS A 23 9.15 -5.64 7.78
N CYS A 24 9.73 -4.74 7.00
CA CYS A 24 11.09 -4.22 7.15
C CYS A 24 11.03 -2.69 7.13
N SER A 25 10.74 -2.08 8.28
CA SER A 25 10.63 -0.62 8.39
C SER A 25 11.96 0.04 8.01
N LYS A 26 11.87 1.17 7.31
CA LYS A 26 13.03 2.01 6.96
C LYS A 26 13.62 2.73 8.18
N GLU A 27 12.83 2.90 9.23
CA GLU A 27 13.20 3.62 10.43
C GLU A 27 14.00 2.75 11.41
N LYS A 28 14.05 1.44 11.17
CA LYS A 28 14.73 0.46 12.03
C LYS A 28 15.92 -0.14 11.29
N PHE A 29 17.04 -0.26 12.00
CA PHE A 29 18.20 -0.97 11.49
C PHE A 29 17.98 -2.49 11.56
N TYR A 30 18.35 -3.17 10.46
CA TYR A 30 18.30 -4.63 10.33
C TYR A 30 19.58 -5.12 9.67
N THR A 31 20.03 -6.33 10.01
CA THR A 31 21.15 -6.96 9.30
C THR A 31 20.80 -7.21 7.83
N LYS A 32 21.81 -7.27 6.95
CA LYS A 32 21.63 -7.63 5.53
C LYS A 32 20.82 -8.92 5.34
N ARG A 33 21.06 -9.93 6.19
CA ARG A 33 20.33 -11.21 6.18
C ARG A 33 18.85 -11.02 6.52
N THR A 34 18.55 -10.24 7.56
CA THR A 34 17.18 -9.96 7.99
C THR A 34 16.41 -9.16 6.95
N VAL A 35 17.03 -8.14 6.34
CA VAL A 35 16.42 -7.35 5.26
C VAL A 35 16.04 -8.27 4.09
N ARG A 36 16.98 -9.08 3.61
CA ARG A 36 16.74 -10.05 2.52
C ARG A 36 15.59 -10.99 2.85
N PHE A 37 15.61 -11.62 4.02
CA PHE A 37 14.57 -12.55 4.43
C PHE A 37 13.19 -11.90 4.47
N ARG A 38 13.07 -10.73 5.11
CA ARG A 38 11.79 -10.02 5.27
C ARG A 38 11.26 -9.51 3.92
N ALA A 39 12.13 -8.98 3.07
CA ALA A 39 11.77 -8.54 1.73
C ALA A 39 11.28 -9.71 0.87
N THR A 40 12.03 -10.81 0.80
CA THR A 40 11.63 -12.01 0.04
C THR A 40 10.31 -12.59 0.55
N SER A 41 10.12 -12.67 1.87
CA SER A 41 8.86 -13.10 2.46
C SER A 41 7.70 -12.17 2.07
N ALA A 42 7.89 -10.84 2.13
CA ALA A 42 6.86 -9.89 1.70
C ALA A 42 6.50 -10.05 0.22
N ILE A 43 7.50 -10.21 -0.65
CA ILE A 43 7.30 -10.42 -2.10
C ILE A 43 6.52 -11.70 -2.36
N ALA A 44 6.87 -12.81 -1.69
CA ALA A 44 6.16 -14.08 -1.83
C ALA A 44 4.71 -13.99 -1.36
N GLU A 45 4.45 -13.35 -0.21
CA GLU A 45 3.09 -13.17 0.31
C GLU A 45 2.23 -12.27 -0.57
N PHE A 46 2.83 -11.23 -1.17
CA PHE A 46 2.15 -10.33 -2.09
C PHE A 46 1.78 -11.04 -3.40
N SER A 47 2.72 -11.82 -3.95
CA SER A 47 2.58 -12.42 -5.28
C SER A 47 1.75 -13.70 -5.28
N ALA A 48 1.97 -14.59 -4.30
CA ALA A 48 1.35 -15.92 -4.25
C ALA A 48 0.40 -16.11 -3.05
N GLY A 49 0.33 -15.14 -2.13
CA GLY A 49 -0.52 -15.21 -0.95
C GLY A 49 0.18 -15.76 0.30
N PRO A 50 -0.34 -15.48 1.51
CA PRO A 50 0.33 -15.78 2.76
C PRO A 50 0.35 -17.27 3.08
N VAL A 51 -0.68 -18.01 2.68
CA VAL A 51 -0.74 -19.47 2.88
C VAL A 51 0.34 -20.17 2.05
N TRP A 52 0.44 -19.83 0.77
CA TRP A 52 1.44 -20.41 -0.12
C TRP A 52 2.86 -20.04 0.32
N ALA A 53 3.09 -18.75 0.59
CA ALA A 53 4.39 -18.26 1.02
C ALA A 53 4.84 -18.90 2.33
N HIS A 54 3.92 -19.05 3.31
CA HIS A 54 4.20 -19.73 4.57
C HIS A 54 4.59 -21.19 4.37
N LYS A 55 3.81 -21.94 3.58
CA LYS A 55 4.10 -23.34 3.27
C LYS A 55 5.47 -23.51 2.62
N LYS A 56 5.79 -22.69 1.61
CA LYS A 56 7.10 -22.72 0.93
C LYS A 56 8.25 -22.31 1.83
N LEU A 57 8.03 -21.37 2.74
CA LEU A 57 9.02 -21.01 3.74
C LEU A 57 9.31 -22.21 4.65
N MET A 58 8.28 -22.85 5.22
CA MET A 58 8.46 -24.00 6.10
C MET A 58 9.19 -25.15 5.39
N GLU A 59 8.78 -25.48 4.16
CA GLU A 59 9.44 -26.48 3.30
C GLU A 59 10.93 -26.16 3.09
N ALA A 60 11.28 -24.91 2.77
CA ALA A 60 12.66 -24.49 2.52
C ALA A 60 13.56 -24.58 3.77
N TYR A 61 12.98 -24.52 4.97
CA TYR A 61 13.70 -24.69 6.23
C TYR A 61 13.61 -26.11 6.80
N GLY A 62 12.98 -27.06 6.09
CA GLY A 62 12.78 -28.42 6.58
C GLY A 62 11.86 -28.50 7.82
N LEU A 63 10.98 -27.51 7.99
CA LEU A 63 10.07 -27.42 9.13
C LEU A 63 8.68 -27.94 8.76
N ALA A 64 8.05 -28.64 9.70
CA ALA A 64 6.65 -29.00 9.57
C ALA A 64 5.74 -27.76 9.69
N THR A 65 4.73 -27.66 8.84
CA THR A 65 3.76 -26.56 8.94
C THR A 65 2.75 -26.87 10.05
N GLY A 66 2.90 -26.24 11.22
CA GLY A 66 1.98 -26.43 12.34
C GLY A 66 0.57 -25.90 12.07
N ALA A 67 -0.44 -26.49 12.74
CA ALA A 67 -1.84 -26.11 12.60
C ALA A 67 -2.11 -24.62 12.88
N ASP A 68 -1.54 -24.10 13.97
CA ASP A 68 -1.68 -22.69 14.34
C ASP A 68 -1.02 -21.74 13.32
N SER A 69 0.17 -22.09 12.84
CA SER A 69 0.87 -21.30 11.82
C SER A 69 0.06 -21.21 10.52
N THR A 70 -0.58 -22.32 10.13
CA THR A 70 -1.47 -22.39 8.97
C THR A 70 -2.73 -21.55 9.19
N ARG A 71 -3.33 -21.65 10.39
CA ARG A 71 -4.50 -20.87 10.78
C ARG A 71 -4.23 -19.36 10.70
N LEU A 72 -3.09 -18.91 11.23
CA LEU A 72 -2.68 -17.50 11.15
C LEU A 72 -2.46 -17.05 9.70
N ALA A 73 -1.83 -17.88 8.86
CA ALA A 73 -1.65 -17.57 7.44
C ALA A 73 -2.99 -17.44 6.70
N ARG A 74 -3.97 -18.30 7.02
CA ARG A 74 -5.33 -18.23 6.48
C ARG A 74 -6.07 -16.98 6.94
N GLN A 75 -5.97 -16.60 8.22
CA GLN A 75 -6.56 -15.37 8.74
C GLN A 75 -6.01 -14.13 8.03
N ARG A 76 -4.69 -14.08 7.77
CA ARG A 76 -4.07 -13.00 7.00
C ARG A 76 -4.57 -12.96 5.55
N GLN A 77 -4.69 -14.12 4.90
CA GLN A 77 -5.24 -14.24 3.56
C GLN A 77 -6.68 -13.71 3.52
N GLN A 78 -7.52 -14.13 4.48
CA GLN A 78 -8.92 -13.72 4.55
C GLN A 78 -9.05 -12.21 4.75
N LYS A 79 -8.31 -11.66 5.72
CA LYS A 79 -8.29 -10.21 5.97
C LYS A 79 -7.94 -9.42 4.71
N ARG A 80 -6.96 -9.88 3.92
CA ARG A 80 -6.59 -9.22 2.66
C ARG A 80 -7.74 -9.24 1.64
N LEU A 81 -8.45 -10.36 1.52
CA LEU A 81 -9.61 -10.47 0.64
C LEU A 81 -10.74 -9.54 1.11
N ASP A 82 -11.02 -9.52 2.41
CA ASP A 82 -12.06 -8.67 3.00
C ASP A 82 -11.75 -7.18 2.79
N ASP A 83 -10.50 -6.76 3.05
CA ASP A 83 -10.05 -5.38 2.83
C ASP A 83 -10.14 -4.98 1.35
N SER A 84 -9.81 -5.90 0.43
CA SER A 84 -9.93 -5.70 -1.01
C SER A 84 -11.39 -5.54 -1.45
N GLN A 85 -12.26 -6.45 -1.01
CA GLN A 85 -13.69 -6.37 -1.28
C GLN A 85 -14.30 -5.10 -0.70
N TYR A 86 -13.95 -4.75 0.54
CA TYR A 86 -14.39 -3.53 1.19
C TYR A 86 -13.96 -2.27 0.43
N ALA A 87 -12.70 -2.21 -0.02
CA ALA A 87 -12.19 -1.11 -0.83
C ALA A 87 -12.89 -0.99 -2.19
N ALA A 88 -13.30 -2.12 -2.78
CA ALA A 88 -14.03 -2.18 -4.05
C ALA A 88 -15.52 -1.79 -3.93
N LYS A 89 -16.09 -1.73 -2.71
CA LYS A 89 -17.50 -1.33 -2.52
C LYS A 89 -17.75 0.05 -3.13
N LYS A 90 -18.81 0.18 -3.94
CA LYS A 90 -19.21 1.43 -4.62
C LYS A 90 -19.27 2.64 -3.67
N LYS A 91 -19.81 2.47 -2.45
CA LYS A 91 -19.87 3.50 -1.40
C LYS A 91 -18.47 4.03 -1.05
N MET A 92 -17.48 3.14 -0.92
CA MET A 92 -16.11 3.52 -0.60
C MET A 92 -15.41 4.21 -1.76
N VAL A 93 -15.65 3.75 -2.99
CA VAL A 93 -15.14 4.42 -4.21
C VAL A 93 -15.68 5.84 -4.31
N LYS A 94 -17.01 6.03 -4.15
CA LYS A 94 -17.64 7.36 -4.20
C LYS A 94 -17.10 8.29 -3.11
N ARG A 95 -16.96 7.80 -1.87
CA ARG A 95 -16.33 8.55 -0.78
C ARG A 95 -14.89 8.98 -1.10
N ARG A 96 -14.10 8.12 -1.76
CA ARG A 96 -12.74 8.47 -2.20
C ARG A 96 -12.76 9.56 -3.28
N GLN A 97 -13.69 9.51 -4.22
CA GLN A 97 -13.84 10.54 -5.26
C GLN A 97 -14.19 11.90 -4.64
N GLN A 98 -15.20 11.96 -3.77
CA GLN A 98 -15.61 13.20 -3.09
C GLN A 98 -14.46 13.84 -2.30
N ARG A 99 -13.69 13.05 -1.54
CA ARG A 99 -12.52 13.55 -0.80
C ARG A 99 -11.44 14.14 -1.73
N ARG A 100 -11.27 13.57 -2.91
CA ARG A 100 -10.29 14.07 -3.90
C ARG A 100 -10.74 15.37 -4.52
N GLU A 101 -12.01 15.48 -4.86
CA GLU A 101 -12.58 16.73 -5.39
C GLU A 101 -12.47 17.85 -4.37
N ALA A 102 -12.82 17.60 -3.10
CA ALA A 102 -12.64 18.56 -2.02
C ALA A 102 -11.18 18.99 -1.86
N ARG A 103 -10.24 18.04 -1.87
CA ARG A 103 -8.80 18.36 -1.80
C ARG A 103 -8.32 19.17 -2.99
N ARG A 104 -8.83 18.91 -4.20
CA ARG A 104 -8.50 19.65 -5.42
C ARG A 104 -9.01 21.09 -5.36
N LYS A 105 -10.25 21.30 -4.87
CA LYS A 105 -10.81 22.65 -4.64
C LYS A 105 -9.96 23.44 -3.65
N LEU A 106 -9.66 22.85 -2.49
CA LEU A 106 -8.80 23.48 -1.48
C LEU A 106 -7.41 23.86 -2.03
N LEU A 107 -6.80 22.99 -2.83
CA LEU A 107 -5.51 23.28 -3.46
C LEU A 107 -5.58 24.41 -4.49
N ALA A 108 -6.66 24.49 -5.26
CA ALA A 108 -6.90 25.58 -6.20
C ALA A 108 -7.09 26.91 -5.44
N GLU A 109 -7.89 26.93 -4.38
CA GLU A 109 -8.10 28.10 -3.51
C GLU A 109 -6.78 28.58 -2.89
N LEU A 110 -5.93 27.66 -2.40
CA LEU A 110 -4.60 27.99 -1.87
C LEU A 110 -3.65 28.54 -2.94
N GLN A 111 -3.77 28.06 -4.18
CA GLN A 111 -2.98 28.56 -5.30
C GLN A 111 -3.44 29.96 -5.73
N GLU A 112 -4.75 30.21 -5.78
CA GLU A 112 -5.32 31.53 -6.06
C GLU A 112 -4.96 32.53 -4.95
N ALA A 113 -5.03 32.15 -3.68
CA ALA A 113 -4.62 33.00 -2.56
C ALA A 113 -3.12 33.38 -2.61
N LYS A 114 -2.26 32.44 -3.05
CA LYS A 114 -0.83 32.72 -3.27
C LYS A 114 -0.56 33.55 -4.54
N GLY A 115 -1.38 33.37 -5.58
CA GLY A 115 -1.29 34.14 -6.83
C GLY A 115 -1.84 35.57 -6.71
N GLY A 116 -2.79 35.81 -5.80
CA GLY A 116 -3.37 37.13 -5.53
C GLY A 116 -2.40 38.14 -4.92
N GLN A 117 -1.27 37.68 -4.37
CA GLN A 117 -0.20 38.55 -3.83
C GLN A 117 0.85 38.95 -4.87
N ALA A 118 0.81 38.37 -6.09
CA ALA A 118 1.81 38.58 -7.14
C ALA A 118 1.41 39.62 -8.21
N TYR A 119 0.19 40.15 -8.16
CA TYR A 119 -0.24 41.27 -8.99
C TYR A 119 -0.42 42.53 -8.13
N GLY A 120 0.68 42.96 -7.50
CA GLY A 120 0.84 44.38 -7.23
C GLY A 120 0.87 45.07 -8.59
N ALA A 121 -0.22 45.75 -8.93
CA ALA A 121 -0.29 46.61 -10.10
C ALA A 121 0.85 47.65 -10.02
N GLY A 122 1.96 47.39 -10.70
CA GLY A 122 2.93 48.43 -11.07
C GLY A 122 2.22 49.32 -12.09
N ILE A 123 1.70 50.47 -11.66
CA ILE A 123 2.37 51.77 -11.67
C ILE A 123 2.83 52.08 -13.09
N THR A 124 1.97 52.86 -13.77
CA THR A 124 2.34 53.63 -14.97
C THR A 124 3.08 54.88 -14.55
#